data_AF-A0A8T4PH35-F1
#
_entry.id   AF-A0A8T4PH35-F1
#
_cell.length_a   1.000
_cell.length_b   1.000
_cell.length_c   1.000
_cell.angle_alpha   90.00
_cell.angle_beta   90.00
_cell.angle_gamma   90.00
#
_symmetry.space_group_name_H-M   'P 1'
#
loop_
_entity.id
_entity.type
_entity.pdbx_description
1 polymer ?
#
loop_
_entity_poly.entity_id
_entity_poly.type
_entity_poly.pdbx_seq_one_letter_code
_entity_poly.pdbx_strand_id
1 'polypeptide(L)'
;MGKPKICIFFIISLSFFAIFSLNSFADERGTCTNPGAGTKICGENLVSRDNECCPNQQQNPSYYRSASNPTGPQNYNDCIANFFFKDTDASQVNDCKLGCCCTNLAKDVKIGAQCKGTGETFHLGDTDCSECTLPQCNDNIDNDNNQCKDLDDSGCSSPSDQTEAGGICLGRGQGCQSTSYTPRLSSLRAEPVKGERKIRLIWADECSQNAVSYEIRRCQGPNCQNFALIATSNTNSFTDSSNELLFDATYTYQIKSFYNLQTANPTATVLGQLGNFECW
;
A
#
# COMPACT_ATOMS: atom_id res chain seq x y z
N MET A 1 -37.82 60.62 -80.26
CA MET A 1 -38.12 59.23 -79.84
C MET A 1 -36.84 58.41 -79.97
N GLY A 2 -36.29 57.95 -78.84
CA GLY A 2 -35.04 57.16 -78.80
C GLY A 2 -34.40 57.27 -77.41
N LYS A 3 -34.74 56.36 -76.51
CA LYS A 3 -34.35 56.34 -75.09
C LYS A 3 -32.84 56.03 -74.89
N PRO A 4 -32.26 56.42 -73.74
CA PRO A 4 -30.81 56.54 -73.52
C PRO A 4 -30.15 55.22 -73.13
N LYS A 5 -28.85 55.09 -73.36
CA LYS A 5 -27.99 54.07 -72.74
C LYS A 5 -27.06 54.76 -71.73
N ILE A 6 -27.36 54.57 -70.45
CA ILE A 6 -26.49 54.93 -69.32
C ILE A 6 -25.64 53.69 -69.01
N CYS A 7 -24.32 53.78 -69.17
CA CYS A 7 -23.38 52.78 -68.70
C CYS A 7 -23.19 52.95 -67.18
N ILE A 8 -23.70 52.00 -66.40
CA ILE A 8 -23.42 51.87 -64.97
C ILE A 8 -22.24 50.91 -64.82
N PHE A 9 -21.10 51.40 -64.35
CA PHE A 9 -20.00 50.56 -63.89
C PHE A 9 -20.40 49.89 -62.58
N PHE A 10 -20.69 48.60 -62.63
CA PHE A 10 -20.84 47.77 -61.44
C PHE A 10 -19.45 47.36 -60.94
N ILE A 11 -19.03 47.91 -59.81
CA ILE A 11 -17.88 47.41 -59.06
C ILE A 11 -18.33 46.11 -58.38
N ILE A 12 -17.93 44.97 -58.94
CA ILE A 12 -18.10 43.67 -58.29
C ILE A 12 -17.02 43.57 -57.21
N SER A 13 -17.41 43.86 -55.97
CA SER A 13 -16.65 43.49 -54.78
C SER A 13 -16.58 41.97 -54.71
N LEU A 14 -15.46 41.39 -55.15
CA LEU A 14 -15.19 39.96 -55.03
C LEU A 14 -14.85 39.65 -53.57
N SER A 15 -15.88 39.35 -52.78
CA SER A 15 -15.73 38.82 -51.42
C SER A 15 -15.04 37.46 -51.50
N PHE A 16 -13.74 37.43 -51.26
CA PHE A 16 -12.96 36.20 -51.16
C PHE A 16 -13.33 35.52 -49.83
N PHE A 17 -14.40 34.72 -49.84
CA PHE A 17 -14.68 33.79 -48.75
C PHE A 17 -13.65 32.66 -48.84
N ALA A 18 -12.54 32.81 -48.11
CA ALA A 18 -11.64 31.71 -47.83
C ALA A 18 -12.41 30.70 -46.95
N ILE A 19 -12.96 29.67 -47.59
CA ILE A 19 -13.40 28.47 -46.89
C ILE A 19 -12.12 27.79 -46.40
N PHE A 20 -11.70 28.11 -45.18
CA PHE A 20 -10.79 27.24 -44.44
C PHE A 20 -11.56 25.96 -44.19
N SER A 21 -11.34 24.95 -45.04
CA SER A 21 -11.68 23.58 -44.71
C SER A 21 -10.82 23.19 -43.51
N LEU A 22 -11.37 23.41 -42.31
CA LEU A 22 -10.92 22.72 -41.11
C LEU A 22 -11.19 21.25 -41.36
N ASN A 23 -10.21 20.53 -41.89
CA ASN A 23 -10.14 19.09 -41.75
C ASN A 23 -9.95 18.82 -40.25
N SER A 24 -11.03 18.84 -39.47
CA SER A 24 -11.05 18.13 -38.21
C SER A 24 -10.98 16.66 -38.58
N PHE A 25 -9.77 16.10 -38.66
CA PHE A 25 -9.64 14.65 -38.64
C PHE A 25 -10.35 14.19 -37.38
N ALA A 26 -11.43 13.43 -37.54
CA ALA A 26 -12.13 12.84 -36.41
C ALA A 26 -11.09 12.04 -35.62
N ASP A 27 -11.02 12.32 -34.31
CA ASP A 27 -10.08 11.66 -33.43
C ASP A 27 -10.35 10.15 -33.43
N GLU A 28 -9.29 9.36 -33.55
CA GLU A 28 -9.41 7.90 -33.61
C GLU A 28 -9.88 7.38 -32.26
N ARG A 29 -10.85 6.46 -32.27
CA ARG A 29 -11.35 5.85 -31.04
C ARG A 29 -10.94 4.39 -30.96
N GLY A 30 -10.66 3.93 -29.74
CA GLY A 30 -10.11 2.60 -29.52
C GLY A 30 -10.03 2.25 -28.04
N THR A 31 -9.45 1.09 -27.76
CA THR A 31 -9.15 0.66 -26.40
C THR A 31 -7.81 1.23 -25.96
N CYS A 32 -7.77 1.77 -24.75
CA CYS A 32 -6.54 2.27 -24.13
C CYS A 32 -6.01 1.31 -23.07
N THR A 33 -4.71 1.07 -23.06
CA THR A 33 -4.00 0.33 -22.00
C THR A 33 -2.96 1.18 -21.29
N ASN A 34 -2.86 2.49 -21.59
CA ASN A 34 -1.92 3.40 -20.94
C ASN A 34 -2.23 3.56 -19.44
N PRO A 35 -1.34 3.14 -18.53
CA PRO A 35 -1.54 3.27 -17.09
C PRO A 35 -1.86 4.69 -16.62
N GLY A 36 -1.39 5.71 -17.34
CA GLY A 36 -1.65 7.11 -17.01
C GLY A 36 -3.07 7.60 -17.34
N ALA A 37 -3.87 6.82 -18.08
CA ALA A 37 -5.24 7.16 -18.45
C ALA A 37 -6.26 6.89 -17.32
N GLY A 38 -5.82 6.35 -16.19
CA GLY A 38 -6.67 6.11 -15.01
C GLY A 38 -7.87 5.21 -15.33
N THR A 39 -9.09 5.69 -15.09
CA THR A 39 -10.32 4.92 -15.31
C THR A 39 -10.66 4.66 -16.78
N LYS A 40 -9.86 5.18 -17.72
CA LYS A 40 -10.04 5.00 -19.16
C LYS A 40 -9.31 3.77 -19.69
N ILE A 41 -8.50 3.12 -18.86
CA ILE A 41 -7.83 1.86 -19.19
C ILE A 41 -8.89 0.77 -19.35
N CYS A 42 -8.91 0.12 -20.51
CA CYS A 42 -9.80 -1.02 -20.78
C CYS A 42 -11.27 -0.76 -20.45
N GLY A 43 -11.73 0.48 -20.65
CA GLY A 43 -13.11 0.86 -20.40
C GLY A 43 -14.09 0.23 -21.40
N GLU A 44 -15.36 0.13 -21.01
CA GLU A 44 -16.45 -0.40 -21.85
C GLU A 44 -16.69 0.44 -23.12
N ASN A 45 -16.34 1.72 -23.08
CA ASN A 45 -16.49 2.63 -24.21
C ASN A 45 -15.13 2.92 -24.83
N LEU A 46 -15.09 2.92 -26.17
CA LEU A 46 -13.92 3.35 -26.91
C LEU A 46 -13.56 4.80 -26.55
N VAL A 47 -12.29 5.03 -26.27
CA VAL A 47 -11.75 6.32 -25.86
C VAL A 47 -11.00 6.99 -27.00
N SER A 48 -10.93 8.31 -26.95
CA SER A 48 -10.14 9.12 -27.88
C SER A 48 -8.65 8.83 -27.74
N ARG A 49 -7.95 8.64 -28.87
CA ARG A 49 -6.50 8.43 -28.90
C ARG A 49 -5.78 9.65 -28.34
N ASP A 50 -6.06 10.84 -28.87
CA ASP A 50 -5.21 12.02 -28.64
C ASP A 50 -5.63 12.86 -27.43
N ASN A 51 -6.82 12.62 -26.87
CA ASN A 51 -7.29 13.36 -25.69
C ASN A 51 -7.41 12.47 -24.45
N GLU A 52 -7.70 11.17 -24.60
CA GLU A 52 -7.99 10.30 -23.45
C GLU A 52 -6.94 9.21 -23.22
N CYS A 53 -6.19 8.75 -24.25
CA CYS A 53 -5.21 7.68 -24.09
C CYS A 53 -3.74 8.13 -24.19
N CYS A 54 -3.45 8.96 -25.20
CA CYS A 54 -2.11 9.46 -25.55
C CYS A 54 -2.11 10.98 -25.72
N PRO A 55 -2.50 11.75 -24.68
CA PRO A 55 -2.57 13.20 -24.77
C PRO A 55 -1.20 13.86 -24.89
N ASN A 56 -1.15 15.13 -25.31
CA ASN A 56 0.13 15.82 -25.50
C ASN A 56 1.05 15.71 -24.26
N GLN A 57 2.26 15.18 -24.47
CA GLN A 57 3.22 14.86 -23.40
C GLN A 57 3.68 16.08 -22.59
N GLN A 58 3.77 17.27 -23.19
CA GLN A 58 4.19 18.48 -22.47
C GLN A 58 3.10 18.96 -21.50
N GLN A 59 1.84 18.81 -21.89
CA GLN A 59 0.69 19.21 -21.08
C GLN A 59 0.28 18.12 -20.08
N ASN A 60 0.52 16.85 -20.41
CA ASN A 60 0.08 15.68 -19.64
C ASN A 60 1.24 14.73 -19.34
N PRO A 61 2.28 15.17 -18.60
CA PRO A 61 3.46 14.36 -18.32
C PRO A 61 3.15 13.08 -17.52
N SER A 62 2.05 13.05 -16.77
CA SER A 62 1.61 11.86 -16.00
C SER A 62 1.20 10.67 -16.89
N TYR A 63 0.84 10.92 -18.15
CA TYR A 63 0.50 9.88 -19.12
C TYR A 63 1.70 9.12 -19.64
N TYR A 64 2.91 9.59 -19.33
CA TYR A 64 4.15 9.07 -19.85
C TYR A 64 5.09 8.65 -18.73
N ARG A 65 6.12 7.90 -19.12
CA ARG A 65 7.07 7.31 -18.21
C ARG A 65 7.69 8.38 -17.29
N SER A 66 7.48 8.18 -16.00
CA SER A 66 7.94 9.08 -14.94
C SER A 66 8.03 8.32 -13.63
N ALA A 67 8.53 8.96 -12.56
CA ALA A 67 8.54 8.36 -11.23
C ALA A 67 7.13 7.97 -10.74
N SER A 68 6.11 8.73 -11.15
CA SER A 68 4.69 8.47 -10.84
C SER A 68 4.00 7.48 -11.79
N ASN A 69 4.58 7.23 -12.97
CA ASN A 69 4.05 6.29 -13.96
C ASN A 69 5.22 5.50 -14.57
N PRO A 70 5.85 4.58 -13.81
CA PRO A 70 7.07 3.91 -14.22
C PRO A 70 6.87 2.93 -15.39
N THR A 71 5.65 2.45 -15.58
CA THR A 71 5.26 1.47 -16.61
C THR A 71 4.61 2.10 -17.84
N GLY A 72 4.43 3.42 -17.83
CA GLY A 72 3.84 4.16 -18.94
C GLY A 72 4.72 4.24 -20.19
N PRO A 73 4.14 4.73 -21.31
CA PRO A 73 4.83 4.92 -22.57
C PRO A 73 5.98 5.93 -22.46
N GLN A 74 7.05 5.71 -23.22
CA GLN A 74 8.23 6.58 -23.24
C GLN A 74 7.93 7.97 -23.84
N ASN A 75 7.09 8.00 -24.87
CA ASN A 75 6.70 9.19 -25.61
C ASN A 75 5.40 8.94 -26.37
N TYR A 76 4.89 9.96 -27.05
CA TYR A 76 3.65 9.87 -27.81
C TYR A 76 3.64 8.73 -28.84
N ASN A 77 4.73 8.52 -29.58
CA ASN A 77 4.81 7.47 -30.60
C ASN A 77 4.77 6.07 -29.99
N ASP A 78 5.43 5.87 -28.84
CA ASP A 78 5.36 4.63 -28.07
C ASP A 78 3.93 4.38 -27.55
N CYS A 79 3.26 5.43 -27.10
CA CYS A 79 1.87 5.36 -26.63
C CYS A 79 0.92 4.86 -27.72
N ILE A 80 0.92 5.49 -28.90
CA ILE A 80 -0.01 5.12 -29.98
C ILE A 80 0.30 3.73 -30.56
N ALA A 81 1.55 3.28 -30.48
CA ALA A 81 1.98 2.00 -31.04
C ALA A 81 1.68 0.82 -30.11
N ASN A 82 1.86 1.01 -28.79
CA ASN A 82 1.89 -0.09 -27.82
C ASN A 82 0.78 0.00 -26.77
N PHE A 83 0.11 1.15 -26.62
CA PHE A 83 -0.88 1.38 -25.57
C PHE A 83 -2.27 1.78 -26.08
N PHE A 84 -2.45 1.89 -27.41
CA PHE A 84 -3.73 2.23 -28.03
C PHE A 84 -4.09 1.24 -29.14
N PHE A 85 -5.30 0.70 -29.08
CA PHE A 85 -5.82 -0.28 -30.03
C PHE A 85 -7.01 0.31 -30.78
N LYS A 86 -6.75 0.84 -31.97
CA LYS A 86 -7.74 1.51 -32.82
C LYS A 86 -8.89 0.57 -33.19
N ASP A 87 -10.13 1.08 -33.14
CA ASP A 87 -11.37 0.39 -33.54
C ASP A 87 -11.52 -1.02 -32.92
N THR A 88 -10.90 -1.24 -31.75
CA THR A 88 -10.82 -2.53 -31.07
C THR A 88 -11.49 -2.43 -29.71
N ASP A 89 -12.35 -3.40 -29.40
CA ASP A 89 -13.01 -3.51 -28.10
C ASP A 89 -12.08 -4.12 -27.04
N ALA A 90 -12.26 -3.74 -25.78
CA ALA A 90 -11.44 -4.21 -24.66
C ALA A 90 -11.42 -5.75 -24.54
N SER A 91 -12.54 -6.42 -24.88
CA SER A 91 -12.62 -7.89 -24.88
C SER A 91 -11.62 -8.58 -25.84
N GLN A 92 -11.17 -7.86 -26.87
CA GLN A 92 -10.24 -8.36 -27.88
C GLN A 92 -8.77 -8.11 -27.52
N VAL A 93 -8.51 -7.24 -26.55
CA VAL A 93 -7.15 -6.86 -26.12
C VAL A 93 -6.73 -7.74 -24.93
N ASN A 94 -5.64 -8.50 -25.07
CA ASN A 94 -5.18 -9.40 -24.00
C ASN A 94 -4.82 -8.65 -22.71
N ASP A 95 -4.28 -7.45 -22.81
CA ASP A 95 -3.98 -6.60 -21.66
C ASP A 95 -5.25 -6.10 -20.94
N CYS A 96 -6.42 -6.22 -21.54
CA CYS A 96 -7.69 -5.87 -20.91
C CYS A 96 -8.44 -7.08 -20.32
N LYS A 97 -7.91 -8.29 -20.50
CA LYS A 97 -8.45 -9.50 -19.90
C LYS A 97 -7.89 -9.68 -18.49
N LEU A 98 -8.70 -10.27 -17.62
CA LEU A 98 -8.26 -10.69 -16.29
C LEU A 98 -7.25 -11.83 -16.40
N GLY A 99 -6.32 -11.82 -15.46
CA GLY A 99 -5.36 -12.88 -15.24
C GLY A 99 -4.60 -12.60 -13.96
N CYS A 100 -3.71 -13.51 -13.59
CA CYS A 100 -2.95 -13.33 -12.38
C CYS A 100 -1.67 -12.56 -12.66
N CYS A 101 -1.43 -11.53 -11.87
CA CYS A 101 -0.17 -10.84 -11.82
C CYS A 101 0.66 -11.33 -10.64
N CYS A 102 1.75 -12.03 -10.94
CA CYS A 102 2.66 -12.53 -9.92
C CYS A 102 3.87 -11.60 -9.78
N THR A 103 4.39 -11.53 -8.57
CA THR A 103 5.74 -11.09 -8.25
C THR A 103 6.40 -12.17 -7.39
N ASN A 104 7.65 -11.96 -7.01
CA ASN A 104 8.35 -12.87 -6.09
C ASN A 104 7.74 -12.88 -4.66
N LEU A 105 6.83 -11.96 -4.32
CA LEU A 105 6.28 -11.80 -2.95
C LEU A 105 4.76 -11.59 -2.90
N ALA A 106 4.08 -11.50 -4.03
CA ALA A 106 2.66 -11.20 -4.06
C ALA A 106 2.05 -11.73 -5.35
N LYS A 107 0.76 -12.06 -5.28
CA LYS A 107 -0.07 -12.42 -6.42
C LYS A 107 -1.40 -11.68 -6.33
N ASP A 108 -1.88 -11.17 -7.44
CA ASP A 108 -3.15 -10.42 -7.52
C ASP A 108 -3.83 -10.63 -8.86
N VAL A 109 -5.16 -10.71 -8.86
CA VAL A 109 -5.96 -10.88 -10.08
C VAL A 109 -6.32 -9.49 -10.61
N LYS A 110 -5.73 -9.12 -11.74
CA LYS A 110 -5.95 -7.82 -12.38
C LYS A 110 -5.92 -7.94 -13.90
N ILE A 111 -6.24 -6.86 -14.60
CA ILE A 111 -6.08 -6.83 -16.05
C ILE A 111 -4.61 -6.73 -16.43
N GLY A 112 -4.21 -7.32 -17.55
CA GLY A 112 -2.80 -7.33 -17.99
C GLY A 112 -2.16 -5.94 -18.12
N ALA A 113 -2.92 -4.90 -18.47
CA ALA A 113 -2.48 -3.51 -18.53
C ALA A 113 -2.00 -2.97 -17.18
N GLN A 114 -2.52 -3.52 -16.08
CA GLN A 114 -2.13 -3.19 -14.71
C GLN A 114 -1.01 -4.09 -14.17
N CYS A 115 -0.56 -5.09 -14.94
CA CYS A 115 0.50 -6.03 -14.60
C CYS A 115 1.73 -5.82 -15.51
N LYS A 116 2.40 -4.68 -15.36
CA LYS A 116 3.55 -4.28 -16.19
C LYS A 116 4.72 -3.73 -15.35
N GLY A 117 4.64 -3.84 -14.03
CA GLY A 117 5.65 -3.42 -13.08
C GLY A 117 6.95 -4.22 -13.23
N THR A 118 8.04 -3.68 -12.68
CA THR A 118 9.32 -4.38 -12.67
C THR A 118 9.21 -5.64 -11.82
N GLY A 119 9.55 -6.79 -12.41
CA GLY A 119 9.47 -8.09 -11.72
C GLY A 119 8.05 -8.67 -11.63
N GLU A 120 7.07 -8.07 -12.32
CA GLU A 120 5.73 -8.64 -12.46
C GLU A 120 5.66 -9.60 -13.67
N THR A 121 4.96 -10.72 -13.52
CA THR A 121 4.60 -11.64 -14.62
C THR A 121 3.10 -11.80 -14.70
N PHE A 122 2.54 -11.69 -15.91
CA PHE A 122 1.10 -11.81 -16.14
C PHE A 122 0.73 -13.17 -16.73
N HIS A 123 -0.11 -13.92 -16.02
CA HIS A 123 -0.67 -15.20 -16.42
C HIS A 123 -2.10 -14.97 -16.92
N LEU A 124 -2.22 -14.77 -18.24
CA LEU A 124 -3.50 -14.47 -18.88
C LEU A 124 -4.53 -15.58 -18.64
N GLY A 125 -5.69 -15.21 -18.07
CA GLY A 125 -6.79 -16.13 -17.81
C GLY A 125 -6.67 -16.96 -16.53
N ASP A 126 -5.54 -16.92 -15.82
CA ASP A 126 -5.43 -17.51 -14.48
C ASP A 126 -6.13 -16.59 -13.47
N THR A 127 -7.35 -16.96 -13.05
CA THR A 127 -8.13 -16.18 -12.07
C THR A 127 -7.95 -16.65 -10.64
N ASP A 128 -7.24 -17.76 -10.41
CA ASP A 128 -7.00 -18.32 -9.08
C ASP A 128 -5.54 -18.15 -8.64
N CYS A 129 -4.69 -17.59 -9.50
CA CYS A 129 -3.27 -17.34 -9.24
C CYS A 129 -2.54 -18.61 -8.80
N SER A 130 -2.90 -19.75 -9.41
CA SER A 130 -2.30 -21.05 -9.10
C SER A 130 -0.92 -21.21 -9.73
N GLU A 131 -0.64 -20.49 -10.81
CA GLU A 131 0.66 -20.51 -11.49
C GLU A 131 1.72 -19.67 -10.76
N CYS A 132 1.31 -18.79 -9.83
CA CYS A 132 2.25 -18.03 -9.02
C CYS A 132 2.83 -18.88 -7.90
N THR A 133 4.15 -19.03 -7.89
CA THR A 133 4.89 -19.58 -6.75
C THR A 133 5.31 -18.46 -5.82
N LEU A 134 4.81 -18.48 -4.58
CA LEU A 134 5.27 -17.59 -3.51
C LEU A 134 6.25 -18.34 -2.59
N PRO A 135 7.11 -17.63 -1.85
CA PRO A 135 7.91 -18.22 -0.77
C PRO A 135 6.97 -18.84 0.28
N GLN A 136 7.38 -19.96 0.86
CA GLN A 136 6.60 -20.69 1.88
C GLN A 136 6.12 -19.79 3.02
N CYS A 137 6.98 -18.88 3.47
CA CYS A 137 6.64 -17.92 4.53
C CYS A 137 5.66 -16.79 4.10
N ASN A 138 5.03 -16.91 2.95
CA ASN A 138 4.08 -15.94 2.37
C ASN A 138 3.15 -16.58 1.31
N ASP A 139 2.94 -17.89 1.35
CA ASP A 139 2.08 -18.60 0.40
C ASP A 139 0.71 -18.96 0.99
N ASN A 140 0.46 -18.62 2.26
CA ASN A 140 -0.75 -18.95 3.01
C ASN A 140 -0.97 -20.43 3.30
N ILE A 141 0.06 -21.26 3.23
CA ILE A 141 0.06 -22.68 3.52
C ILE A 141 0.88 -22.95 4.78
N ASP A 142 0.42 -23.88 5.62
CA ASP A 142 1.20 -24.42 6.74
C ASP A 142 2.12 -25.53 6.18
N ASN A 143 3.37 -25.19 5.87
CA ASN A 143 4.25 -26.10 5.13
C ASN A 143 4.87 -27.20 6.01
N ASP A 144 4.94 -27.00 7.33
CA ASP A 144 5.53 -27.95 8.26
C ASP A 144 4.50 -28.63 9.18
N ASN A 145 3.22 -28.27 9.03
CA ASN A 145 2.03 -28.78 9.73
C ASN A 145 2.04 -28.51 11.24
N ASN A 146 2.61 -27.38 11.66
CA ASN A 146 2.65 -26.98 13.06
C ASN A 146 1.41 -26.14 13.50
N GLN A 147 0.43 -25.94 12.60
CA GLN A 147 -0.84 -25.22 12.76
C GLN A 147 -0.75 -23.69 12.65
N CYS A 148 0.39 -23.17 12.24
CA CYS A 148 0.58 -21.79 11.82
C CYS A 148 1.17 -21.78 10.42
N LYS A 149 1.11 -20.62 9.79
CA LYS A 149 1.55 -20.42 8.43
C LYS A 149 2.21 -19.06 8.33
N ASP A 150 3.08 -18.89 7.36
CA ASP A 150 3.73 -17.64 7.05
C ASP A 150 4.40 -17.00 8.30
N LEU A 151 4.27 -15.68 8.42
CA LEU A 151 4.75 -14.91 9.56
C LEU A 151 3.99 -15.15 10.88
N ASP A 152 2.93 -15.95 10.89
CA ASP A 152 2.34 -16.42 12.16
C ASP A 152 3.17 -17.57 12.76
N ASP A 153 4.19 -18.06 12.05
CA ASP A 153 5.19 -19.00 12.55
C ASP A 153 6.56 -18.32 12.77
N SER A 154 7.16 -18.55 13.94
CA SER A 154 8.55 -18.15 14.24
C SER A 154 9.63 -18.83 13.38
N GLY A 155 9.28 -19.87 12.64
CA GLY A 155 10.14 -20.45 11.59
C GLY A 155 10.39 -19.47 10.44
N CYS A 156 9.51 -18.48 10.26
CA CYS A 156 9.59 -17.44 9.26
C CYS A 156 10.11 -16.12 9.84
N SER A 157 11.21 -15.60 9.30
CA SER A 157 11.78 -14.30 9.67
C SER A 157 11.30 -13.18 8.74
N SER A 158 10.97 -13.51 7.49
CA SER A 158 10.48 -12.57 6.48
C SER A 158 9.53 -13.24 5.47
N PRO A 159 8.64 -12.48 4.81
CA PRO A 159 7.81 -12.99 3.70
C PRO A 159 8.59 -13.49 2.48
N SER A 160 9.91 -13.26 2.44
CA SER A 160 10.77 -13.69 1.34
C SER A 160 11.45 -15.04 1.58
N ASP A 161 11.34 -15.56 2.80
CA ASP A 161 11.97 -16.81 3.21
C ASP A 161 11.32 -17.98 2.46
N GLN A 162 12.16 -18.77 1.81
CA GLN A 162 11.72 -19.87 0.92
C GLN A 162 11.23 -21.09 1.68
N THR A 163 11.46 -21.14 3.00
CA THR A 163 11.20 -22.33 3.80
C THR A 163 10.54 -21.93 5.10
N GLU A 164 9.33 -22.45 5.29
CA GLU A 164 8.61 -22.45 6.55
C GLU A 164 8.81 -23.84 7.15
N ALA A 165 9.74 -23.96 8.11
CA ALA A 165 10.03 -25.21 8.78
C ALA A 165 10.47 -24.99 10.23
N GLY A 166 9.93 -25.81 11.12
CA GLY A 166 10.21 -25.73 12.54
C GLY A 166 9.38 -24.65 13.20
N GLY A 167 10.02 -23.80 14.01
CA GLY A 167 9.29 -22.73 14.67
C GLY A 167 8.13 -23.22 15.55
N ILE A 168 7.19 -22.31 15.80
CA ILE A 168 6.03 -22.44 16.67
C ILE A 168 5.13 -21.23 16.46
N CYS A 169 3.84 -21.46 16.66
CA CYS A 169 2.82 -20.48 16.38
C CYS A 169 2.86 -19.27 17.32
N LEU A 170 3.06 -18.10 16.71
CA LEU A 170 2.95 -16.80 17.32
C LEU A 170 1.45 -16.49 17.56
N GLY A 171 1.11 -15.70 18.58
CA GLY A 171 -0.26 -15.19 18.74
C GLY A 171 -1.29 -16.13 19.34
N ARG A 172 -1.02 -17.44 19.42
CA ARG A 172 -2.01 -18.45 19.86
C ARG A 172 -1.74 -19.06 21.24
N GLY A 173 -0.66 -18.67 21.91
CA GLY A 173 -0.28 -19.23 23.21
C GLY A 173 0.06 -20.73 23.20
N GLN A 174 0.08 -21.38 22.02
CA GLN A 174 0.43 -22.80 21.87
C GLN A 174 1.92 -23.05 22.17
N GLY A 175 2.79 -22.06 21.93
CA GLY A 175 4.21 -22.14 22.29
C GLY A 175 4.51 -22.04 23.80
N CYS A 176 3.53 -21.66 24.63
CA CYS A 176 3.78 -21.33 26.04
C CYS A 176 4.22 -22.52 26.91
N GLN A 177 4.12 -23.75 26.43
CA GLN A 177 4.63 -24.93 27.15
C GLN A 177 6.07 -25.29 26.77
N SER A 178 6.67 -24.61 25.78
CA SER A 178 8.05 -24.81 25.34
C SER A 178 9.02 -23.86 26.03
N THR A 179 10.19 -24.37 26.44
CA THR A 179 11.25 -23.56 27.08
C THR A 179 12.01 -22.66 26.09
N SER A 180 12.00 -23.01 24.80
CA SER A 180 12.62 -22.24 23.71
C SER A 180 11.70 -21.20 23.09
N TYR A 181 10.42 -21.17 23.46
CA TYR A 181 9.50 -20.16 22.95
C TYR A 181 9.85 -18.77 23.48
N THR A 182 9.73 -17.78 22.60
CA THR A 182 9.76 -16.37 22.97
C THR A 182 8.34 -15.84 22.91
N PRO A 183 7.66 -15.67 24.06
CA PRO A 183 6.31 -15.13 24.08
C PRO A 183 6.27 -13.71 23.50
N ARG A 184 5.16 -13.29 22.92
CA ARG A 184 5.02 -11.91 22.43
C ARG A 184 4.12 -11.10 23.36
N LEU A 185 4.60 -9.90 23.69
CA LEU A 185 3.80 -8.85 24.31
C LEU A 185 3.12 -8.05 23.18
N SER A 186 1.80 -7.88 23.27
CA SER A 186 1.01 -7.17 22.26
C SER A 186 0.07 -6.17 22.90
N SER A 187 -0.61 -5.35 22.10
CA SER A 187 -1.62 -4.39 22.58
C SER A 187 -1.14 -3.45 23.69
N LEU A 188 0.18 -3.22 23.79
CA LEU A 188 0.77 -2.34 24.78
C LEU A 188 0.39 -0.90 24.47
N ARG A 189 -0.27 -0.25 25.42
CA ARG A 189 -0.70 1.15 25.33
C ARG A 189 -0.42 1.89 26.64
N ALA A 190 -0.18 3.18 26.51
CA ALA A 190 0.01 4.10 27.61
C ALA A 190 -1.07 5.20 27.55
N GLU A 191 -1.97 5.21 28.54
CA GLU A 191 -3.14 6.07 28.58
C GLU A 191 -3.02 7.04 29.77
N PRO A 192 -3.10 8.36 29.57
CA PRO A 192 -3.16 9.29 30.69
C PRO A 192 -4.45 9.10 31.48
N VAL A 193 -4.36 9.18 32.82
CA VAL A 193 -5.54 9.12 33.69
C VAL A 193 -6.13 10.52 33.84
N LYS A 194 -7.36 10.73 33.37
CA LYS A 194 -8.00 12.05 33.40
C LYS A 194 -8.05 12.61 34.84
N GLY A 195 -7.56 13.83 35.02
CA GLY A 195 -7.59 14.54 36.30
C GLY A 195 -6.56 14.09 37.35
N GLU A 196 -5.77 13.05 37.07
CA GLU A 196 -4.69 12.58 37.95
C GLU A 196 -3.34 12.48 37.25
N ARG A 197 -2.24 13.01 37.80
CA ARG A 197 -0.90 12.96 37.18
C ARG A 197 -0.33 11.53 37.13
N LYS A 198 -0.89 10.70 36.26
CA LYS A 198 -0.65 9.26 36.14
C LYS A 198 -0.80 8.80 34.70
N ILE A 199 -0.02 7.80 34.32
CA ILE A 199 -0.14 7.10 33.03
C ILE A 199 -0.41 5.63 33.31
N ARG A 200 -1.53 5.12 32.80
CA ARG A 200 -1.90 3.71 32.87
C ARG A 200 -1.32 2.95 31.70
N LEU A 201 -0.52 1.94 32.00
CA LEU A 201 0.01 0.96 31.05
C LEU A 201 -0.86 -0.28 31.07
N ILE A 202 -1.26 -0.75 29.88
CA ILE A 202 -1.99 -2.00 29.71
C ILE A 202 -1.38 -2.71 28.51
N TRP A 203 -1.18 -4.02 28.64
CA TRP A 203 -0.68 -4.87 27.56
C TRP A 203 -1.41 -6.21 27.54
N ALA A 204 -1.16 -6.99 26.50
CA ALA A 204 -1.49 -8.40 26.41
C ALA A 204 -0.19 -9.21 26.37
N ASP A 205 -0.25 -10.43 26.89
CA ASP A 205 0.84 -11.39 26.88
C ASP A 205 0.29 -12.75 26.48
N GLU A 206 0.87 -13.33 25.42
CA GLU A 206 0.45 -14.62 24.88
C GLU A 206 0.65 -15.76 25.88
N CYS A 207 1.60 -15.65 26.81
CA CYS A 207 1.89 -16.64 27.83
C CYS A 207 1.65 -16.13 29.25
N SER A 208 0.64 -15.27 29.45
CA SER A 208 0.34 -14.68 30.77
C SER A 208 0.16 -15.69 31.90
N GLN A 209 -0.31 -16.91 31.59
CA GLN A 209 -0.46 -18.01 32.56
C GLN A 209 0.87 -18.51 33.14
N ASN A 210 1.96 -18.33 32.40
CA ASN A 210 3.32 -18.73 32.78
C ASN A 210 4.19 -17.53 33.19
N ALA A 211 3.65 -16.32 33.10
CA ALA A 211 4.37 -15.10 33.46
C ALA A 211 4.58 -15.04 34.97
N VAL A 212 5.83 -14.85 35.38
CA VAL A 212 6.24 -14.68 36.77
C VAL A 212 6.22 -13.20 37.15
N SER A 213 6.73 -12.35 36.26
CA SER A 213 6.76 -10.91 36.48
C SER A 213 6.93 -10.13 35.19
N TYR A 214 6.57 -8.86 35.24
CA TYR A 214 6.84 -7.85 34.25
C TYR A 214 7.69 -6.76 34.88
N GLU A 215 8.90 -6.53 34.37
CA GLU A 215 9.67 -5.33 34.69
C GLU A 215 9.16 -4.17 33.83
N ILE A 216 8.76 -3.09 34.50
CA ILE A 216 8.33 -1.86 33.85
C ILE A 216 9.47 -0.86 33.97
N ARG A 217 9.98 -0.45 32.82
CA ARG A 217 11.04 0.55 32.71
C ARG A 217 10.55 1.76 31.96
N ARG A 218 11.11 2.92 32.27
CA ARG A 218 10.77 4.20 31.64
C ARG A 218 12.05 4.94 31.27
N CYS A 219 12.03 5.60 30.13
CA CYS A 219 12.99 6.63 29.78
C CYS A 219 12.26 7.86 29.22
N GLN A 220 12.89 9.03 29.32
CA GLN A 220 12.30 10.30 28.88
C GLN A 220 12.70 10.61 27.43
N GLY A 221 11.71 10.99 26.62
CA GLY A 221 11.85 11.30 25.20
C GLY A 221 11.42 10.15 24.27
N PRO A 222 11.11 10.46 23.01
CA PRO A 222 10.93 9.43 21.98
C PRO A 222 12.28 8.76 21.68
N ASN A 223 12.29 7.44 21.52
CA ASN A 223 13.47 6.64 21.15
C ASN A 223 14.65 6.70 22.15
N CYS A 224 14.41 7.12 23.40
CA CYS A 224 15.41 7.07 24.44
C CYS A 224 15.88 5.63 24.71
N GLN A 225 17.14 5.48 25.10
CA GLN A 225 17.78 4.16 25.29
C GLN A 225 18.12 3.88 26.77
N ASN A 226 18.16 4.91 27.61
CA ASN A 226 18.52 4.81 29.02
C ASN A 226 17.28 4.51 29.88
N PHE A 227 16.86 3.25 29.88
CA PHE A 227 15.69 2.78 30.63
C PHE A 227 15.99 2.58 32.11
N ALA A 228 15.29 3.32 32.97
CA ALA A 228 15.28 3.10 34.42
C ALA A 228 14.14 2.15 34.81
N LEU A 229 14.41 1.16 35.66
CA LEU A 229 13.36 0.32 36.26
C LEU A 229 12.53 1.16 37.22
N ILE A 230 11.23 1.24 36.98
CA ILE A 230 10.29 2.02 37.81
C ILE A 230 9.36 1.14 38.64
N ALA A 231 9.10 -0.09 38.20
CA ALA A 231 8.26 -1.04 38.93
C ALA A 231 8.42 -2.48 38.42
N THR A 232 7.90 -3.42 39.20
CA THR A 232 7.55 -4.76 38.76
C THR A 232 6.04 -4.96 38.91
N SER A 233 5.41 -5.70 37.99
CA SER A 233 4.00 -6.08 38.06
C SER A 233 3.84 -7.58 37.86
N ASN A 234 2.82 -8.16 38.50
CA ASN A 234 2.43 -9.56 38.30
C ASN A 234 1.13 -9.66 37.49
N THR A 235 0.65 -8.54 36.93
CA THR A 235 -0.54 -8.47 36.08
C THR A 235 -0.23 -7.69 34.82
N ASN A 236 -1.05 -7.83 33.79
CA ASN A 236 -0.88 -7.14 32.50
C ASN A 236 -1.28 -5.65 32.54
N SER A 237 -1.17 -5.02 33.70
CA SER A 237 -1.40 -3.59 33.89
C SER A 237 -0.46 -3.01 34.93
N PHE A 238 -0.16 -1.72 34.77
CA PHE A 238 0.58 -0.91 35.74
C PHE A 238 0.13 0.54 35.63
N THR A 239 0.15 1.30 36.72
CA THR A 239 -0.12 2.74 36.67
C THR A 239 1.10 3.48 37.21
N ASP A 240 1.78 4.22 36.34
CA ASP A 240 2.88 5.11 36.72
C ASP A 240 2.28 6.35 37.37
N SER A 241 2.44 6.46 38.70
CA SER A 241 2.03 7.61 39.51
C SER A 241 3.24 8.37 40.07
N SER A 242 4.40 8.25 39.42
CA SER A 242 5.63 8.88 39.87
C SER A 242 5.50 10.40 39.92
N ASN A 243 6.07 10.99 40.96
CA ASN A 243 6.16 12.44 41.09
C ASN A 243 7.10 13.10 40.06
N GLU A 244 7.82 12.31 39.26
CA GLU A 244 8.71 12.77 38.20
C GLU A 244 8.00 12.91 36.84
N LEU A 245 6.73 12.50 36.75
CA LEU A 245 5.94 12.71 35.54
C LEU A 245 5.65 14.20 35.36
N LEU A 246 6.04 14.73 34.20
CA LEU A 246 5.84 16.12 33.81
C LEU A 246 4.76 16.19 32.72
N PHE A 247 3.96 17.25 32.77
CA PHE A 247 3.11 17.63 31.63
C PHE A 247 3.99 18.03 30.44
N ASP A 248 3.46 17.88 29.23
CA ASP A 248 4.18 18.17 27.97
C ASP A 248 5.50 17.40 27.78
N ALA A 249 5.70 16.31 28.53
CA ALA A 249 6.82 15.40 28.35
C ALA A 249 6.35 14.08 27.72
N THR A 250 7.09 13.61 26.72
CA THR A 250 6.96 12.26 26.17
C THR A 250 7.88 11.31 26.91
N TYR A 251 7.39 10.12 27.24
CA TYR A 251 8.15 9.03 27.81
C TYR A 251 8.06 7.80 26.91
N THR A 252 9.14 7.03 26.84
CA THR A 252 9.10 5.67 26.28
C THR A 252 9.06 4.69 27.45
N TYR A 253 8.01 3.89 27.51
CA TYR A 253 7.88 2.78 28.46
C TYR A 253 8.35 1.50 27.79
N GLN A 254 9.04 0.65 28.54
CA GLN A 254 9.42 -0.69 28.13
C GLN A 254 8.89 -1.69 29.16
N ILE A 255 8.20 -2.72 28.67
CA ILE A 255 7.81 -3.88 29.47
C ILE A 255 8.73 -5.02 29.08
N LYS A 256 9.39 -5.63 30.07
CA LYS A 256 10.16 -6.87 29.90
C LYS A 256 9.50 -7.96 30.73
N SER A 257 9.10 -9.06 30.10
CA SER A 257 8.45 -10.18 30.81
C SER A 257 9.43 -11.29 31.16
N PHE A 258 9.10 -12.00 32.22
CA PHE A 258 9.83 -13.16 32.73
C PHE A 258 8.82 -14.29 32.97
N TYR A 259 9.20 -15.51 32.63
CA TYR A 259 8.34 -16.69 32.67
C TYR A 259 8.96 -17.81 33.51
N ASN A 260 8.14 -18.73 33.99
CA ASN A 260 8.60 -19.89 34.76
C ASN A 260 9.14 -21.03 33.86
N LEU A 261 8.76 -21.06 32.58
CA LEU A 261 9.16 -22.08 31.61
C LEU A 261 10.10 -21.53 30.53
N GLN A 262 9.76 -20.40 29.92
CA GLN A 262 10.54 -19.84 28.80
C GLN A 262 11.88 -19.27 29.27
N THR A 263 12.92 -19.50 28.48
CA THR A 263 14.25 -18.90 28.70
C THR A 263 14.35 -17.47 28.16
N ALA A 264 13.49 -17.12 27.20
CA ALA A 264 13.43 -15.80 26.59
C ALA A 264 12.74 -14.78 27.51
N ASN A 265 13.22 -13.53 27.45
CA ASN A 265 12.67 -12.40 28.21
C ASN A 265 12.30 -11.26 27.24
N PRO A 266 11.19 -11.42 26.49
CA PRO A 266 10.78 -10.53 25.43
C PRO A 266 10.42 -9.14 25.97
N THR A 267 10.54 -8.13 25.10
CA THR A 267 10.30 -6.74 25.46
C THR A 267 9.34 -6.07 24.48
N ALA A 268 8.46 -5.20 24.98
CA ALA A 268 7.66 -4.29 24.17
C ALA A 268 7.84 -2.85 24.64
N THR A 269 7.73 -1.89 23.72
CA THR A 269 7.84 -0.46 24.03
C THR A 269 6.64 0.32 23.55
N VAL A 270 6.32 1.42 24.24
CA VAL A 270 5.25 2.34 23.85
C VAL A 270 5.56 3.75 24.31
N LEU A 271 5.09 4.74 23.54
CA LEU A 271 5.13 6.14 23.96
C LEU A 271 3.96 6.45 24.89
N GLY A 272 4.22 7.21 25.95
CA GLY A 272 3.22 7.72 26.87
C GLY A 272 3.44 9.20 27.16
N GLN A 273 2.36 9.94 27.35
CA GLN A 273 2.38 11.35 27.72
C GLN A 273 1.14 11.71 28.53
N LEU A 274 1.28 12.66 29.46
CA LEU A 274 0.14 13.21 30.21
C LEU A 274 -0.72 14.17 29.34
N GLY A 275 -0.16 14.66 28.24
CA GLY A 275 -0.71 15.78 27.49
C GLY A 275 -0.36 17.13 28.11
N ASN A 276 -1.00 18.19 27.60
CA ASN A 276 -0.83 19.56 28.06
C ASN A 276 -1.70 19.83 29.29
N PHE A 277 -1.14 20.55 30.26
CA PHE A 277 -1.82 21.02 31.47
C PHE A 277 -3.13 21.76 31.20
N GLU A 278 -3.25 22.46 30.05
CA GLU A 278 -4.45 23.21 29.67
C GLU A 278 -5.67 22.33 29.29
N CYS A 279 -5.47 21.02 29.12
CA CYS A 279 -6.51 20.08 28.70
C CYS A 279 -7.04 19.18 29.83
N TRP A 280 -6.72 19.49 31.09
CA TRP A 280 -7.00 18.67 32.27
C TRP A 280 -8.21 19.12 33.08
#